data_AF-A0A453R1X5-F1
#
_entry.id   AF-A0A453R1X5-F1
#
_cell.length_a   1.000
_cell.length_b   1.000
_cell.length_c   1.000
_cell.angle_alpha   90.00
_cell.angle_beta   90.00
_cell.angle_gamma   90.00
#
_symmetry.space_group_name_H-M   'P 1'
#
loop_
_entity.id
_entity.type
_entity.pdbx_description
1 polymer ?
#
loop_
_entity_poly.entity_id
_entity_poly.type
_entity_poly.pdbx_seq_one_letter_code
_entity_poly.pdbx_strand_id
1 'polypeptide(L)'
;SSLLSYIYSPHLDTAPPRWVHLAHGILLFLYQTFDAVDGKQARRTSSSSPLGELFDHGCDALACAFEALALGSTLMCGRLTFCYWVVAAVPFYLATWEHYFTNTLILPVINGPTEGLMLIYVSHLFTFFTGAEWWAQDFRKSLPLISLVPLPFVPEIPLYVIVLILMIMFAVIPTVGSNIGNVQKVVDARKGSMELALAMLLPFIALLAGVAVWCVISLLQIS
;
A
#
# COMPACT_ATOMS: atom_id res chain seq x y z
N SER A 1 7.37 6.14 11.79
CA SER A 1 7.85 6.13 10.39
C SER A 1 7.54 7.46 9.72
N SER A 2 6.27 7.74 9.40
CA SER A 2 5.80 8.98 8.75
C SER A 2 6.32 10.30 9.33
N LEU A 3 6.44 10.42 10.67
CA LEU A 3 6.99 11.62 11.30
C LEU A 3 8.45 11.91 10.88
N LEU A 4 9.29 10.87 10.76
CA LEU A 4 10.67 11.03 10.29
C LEU A 4 10.68 11.49 8.83
N SER A 5 9.78 10.95 8.01
CA SER A 5 9.59 11.38 6.63
C SER A 5 9.20 12.85 6.56
N TYR A 6 8.26 13.30 7.39
CA TYR A 6 7.85 14.71 7.45
C TYR A 6 9.00 15.65 7.85
N ILE A 7 9.86 15.23 8.80
CA ILE A 7 10.99 16.06 9.26
C ILE A 7 12.11 16.14 8.20
N TYR A 8 12.47 15.02 7.58
CA TYR A 8 13.66 14.93 6.72
C TYR A 8 13.36 15.03 5.22
N SER A 9 12.13 14.77 4.79
CA SER A 9 11.67 14.80 3.41
C SER A 9 10.20 15.26 3.36
N PRO A 10 9.90 16.52 3.74
CA PRO A 10 8.53 17.01 3.93
C PRO A 10 7.66 16.92 2.67
N HIS A 11 8.28 16.96 1.50
CA HIS A 11 7.62 16.82 0.19
C HIS A 11 7.79 15.43 -0.43
N LEU A 12 8.49 14.51 0.27
CA LEU A 12 8.77 13.13 -0.15
C LEU A 12 9.56 13.00 -1.46
N ASP A 13 10.20 14.07 -1.91
CA ASP A 13 10.93 14.21 -3.18
C ASP A 13 12.43 14.50 -2.99
N THR A 14 12.88 14.60 -1.74
CA THR A 14 14.29 14.75 -1.38
C THR A 14 14.77 13.52 -0.62
N ALA A 15 16.01 13.10 -0.87
CA ALA A 15 16.62 11.98 -0.20
C ALA A 15 16.86 12.30 1.30
N PRO A 16 16.19 11.61 2.25
CA PRO A 16 16.46 11.80 3.66
C PRO A 16 17.82 11.17 4.05
N PRO A 17 18.37 11.49 5.22
CA PRO A 17 19.55 10.79 5.73
C PRO A 17 19.33 9.28 5.80
N ARG A 18 20.32 8.49 5.42
CA ARG A 18 20.17 7.04 5.20
C ARG A 18 19.58 6.28 6.40
N TRP A 19 19.94 6.69 7.62
CA TRP A 19 19.44 6.08 8.86
C TRP A 19 17.91 6.18 9.00
N VAL A 20 17.26 7.15 8.34
CA VAL A 20 15.80 7.28 8.32
C VAL A 20 15.17 6.06 7.66
N HIS A 21 15.73 5.55 6.55
CA HIS A 21 15.25 4.32 5.92
C HIS A 21 15.47 3.09 6.82
N LEU A 22 16.60 3.02 7.53
CA LEU A 22 16.83 1.96 8.51
C LEU A 22 15.75 1.98 9.61
N ALA A 23 15.42 3.17 10.11
CA ALA A 23 14.36 3.34 11.10
C ALA A 23 12.98 2.96 10.53
N HIS A 24 12.65 3.36 9.29
CA HIS A 24 11.41 2.93 8.63
C HIS A 24 11.29 1.40 8.57
N GLY A 25 12.34 0.72 8.11
CA GLY A 25 12.36 -0.74 7.99
C GLY A 25 12.19 -1.45 9.33
N ILE A 26 12.92 -1.01 10.37
CA ILE A 26 12.81 -1.60 11.72
C ILE A 26 11.41 -1.35 12.30
N LEU A 27 10.89 -0.13 12.20
CA LEU A 27 9.59 0.22 12.77
C LEU A 27 8.45 -0.54 12.09
N LEU A 28 8.50 -0.70 10.76
CA LEU A 28 7.46 -1.46 10.03
C LEU A 28 7.55 -2.96 10.33
N PHE A 29 8.76 -3.53 10.43
CA PHE A 29 8.94 -4.91 10.86
C PHE A 29 8.34 -5.15 12.26
N LEU A 30 8.60 -4.24 13.20
CA LEU A 30 8.04 -4.32 14.56
C LEU A 30 6.51 -4.19 14.53
N TYR A 31 5.97 -3.25 13.75
CA TYR A 31 4.53 -3.10 13.55
C TYR A 31 3.88 -4.41 13.11
N GLN A 32 4.33 -4.97 11.99
CA GLN A 32 3.79 -6.22 11.45
C GLN A 32 3.89 -7.37 12.46
N THR A 33 4.99 -7.42 13.21
CA THR A 33 5.20 -8.47 14.21
C THR A 33 4.21 -8.34 15.36
N PHE A 34 3.97 -7.12 15.86
CA PHE A 34 3.07 -6.89 16.98
C PHE A 34 1.61 -7.08 16.59
N ASP A 35 1.23 -6.60 15.42
CA ASP A 35 -0.05 -6.84 14.76
C ASP A 35 -0.33 -8.35 14.66
N ALA A 36 0.57 -9.13 14.07
CA ALA A 36 0.39 -10.58 13.94
C ALA A 36 0.33 -11.36 15.28
N VAL A 37 0.73 -10.74 16.40
CA VAL A 37 0.75 -11.34 17.73
C VAL A 37 -0.50 -11.01 18.54
N ASP A 38 -1.16 -9.88 18.31
CA ASP A 38 -2.26 -9.43 19.17
C ASP A 38 -3.49 -10.36 19.11
N GLY A 39 -3.89 -10.81 17.92
CA GLY A 39 -5.01 -11.73 17.72
C GLY A 39 -4.68 -13.12 18.24
N LYS A 40 -3.40 -13.53 18.16
CA LYS A 40 -2.93 -14.77 18.78
C LYS A 40 -3.02 -14.69 20.30
N GLN A 41 -2.64 -13.56 20.89
CA GLN A 41 -2.77 -13.34 22.33
C GLN A 41 -4.25 -13.28 22.74
N ALA A 42 -5.10 -12.54 22.03
CA ALA A 42 -6.53 -12.45 22.33
C ALA A 42 -7.23 -13.82 22.34
N ARG A 43 -6.88 -14.71 21.40
CA ARG A 43 -7.36 -16.11 21.40
C ARG A 43 -6.82 -16.90 22.58
N ARG A 44 -5.55 -16.71 22.95
CA ARG A 44 -4.91 -17.40 24.08
C ARG A 44 -5.52 -16.98 25.43
N THR A 45 -5.89 -15.72 25.57
CA THR A 45 -6.47 -15.13 26.79
C THR A 45 -7.99 -15.16 26.81
N SER A 46 -8.65 -15.76 25.81
CA SER A 46 -10.11 -15.79 25.66
C SER A 46 -10.74 -14.40 25.68
N SER A 47 -10.05 -13.40 25.15
CA SER A 47 -10.47 -11.99 25.11
C SER A 47 -10.79 -11.48 23.69
N SER A 48 -10.94 -12.38 22.72
CA SER A 48 -11.39 -12.03 21.37
C SER A 48 -12.79 -11.40 21.39
N SER A 49 -12.98 -10.31 20.67
CA SER A 49 -14.27 -9.62 20.55
C SER A 49 -14.42 -8.91 19.19
N PRO A 50 -15.65 -8.70 18.69
CA PRO A 50 -15.88 -7.94 17.46
C PRO A 50 -15.36 -6.50 17.53
N LEU A 51 -15.39 -5.88 18.72
CA LEU A 51 -14.83 -4.55 18.91
C LEU A 51 -13.30 -4.55 18.80
N GLY A 52 -12.64 -5.61 19.30
CA GLY A 52 -11.20 -5.79 19.15
C GLY A 52 -10.80 -5.92 17.69
N GLU A 53 -11.53 -6.72 16.91
CA GLU A 53 -11.32 -6.88 15.46
C GLU A 53 -11.56 -5.57 14.69
N LEU A 54 -12.60 -4.81 15.05
CA LEU A 54 -12.84 -3.49 14.46
C LEU A 54 -11.70 -2.50 14.75
N PHE A 55 -11.18 -2.53 15.98
CA PHE A 55 -10.08 -1.65 16.39
C PHE A 55 -8.77 -2.00 15.66
N ASP A 56 -8.46 -3.28 15.56
CA ASP A 56 -7.31 -3.83 14.84
C ASP A 56 -7.31 -3.38 13.37
N HIS A 57 -8.39 -3.66 12.63
CA HIS A 57 -8.55 -3.20 11.25
C HIS A 57 -8.52 -1.67 11.11
N GLY A 58 -9.00 -0.93 12.11
CA GLY A 58 -8.93 0.53 12.14
C GLY A 58 -7.49 1.05 12.26
N CYS A 59 -6.69 0.40 13.11
CA CYS A 59 -5.25 0.66 13.23
C CYS A 59 -4.50 0.33 11.93
N ASP A 60 -4.82 -0.80 11.30
CA ASP A 60 -4.29 -1.19 10.00
C ASP A 60 -4.58 -0.16 8.90
N ALA A 61 -5.79 0.38 8.85
CA ALA A 61 -6.16 1.40 7.89
C ALA A 61 -5.33 2.68 8.06
N LEU A 62 -5.05 3.09 9.30
CA LEU A 62 -4.20 4.24 9.61
C LEU A 62 -2.72 3.94 9.30
N ALA A 63 -2.24 2.75 9.65
CA ALA A 63 -0.89 2.30 9.36
C ALA A 63 -0.65 2.30 7.85
N CYS A 64 -1.61 1.83 7.04
CA CYS A 64 -1.56 1.88 5.58
C CYS A 64 -1.32 3.31 5.06
N ALA A 65 -2.02 4.31 5.60
CA ALA A 65 -1.84 5.71 5.21
C ALA A 65 -0.47 6.27 5.62
N PHE A 66 -0.05 6.04 6.86
CA PHE A 66 1.24 6.55 7.35
C PHE A 66 2.44 5.85 6.72
N GLU A 67 2.30 4.56 6.44
CA GLU A 67 3.35 3.79 5.81
C GLU A 67 3.51 4.16 4.33
N ALA A 68 2.43 4.52 3.63
CA ALA A 68 2.54 5.09 2.30
C ALA A 68 3.41 6.35 2.28
N LEU A 69 3.31 7.23 3.29
CA LEU A 69 4.18 8.41 3.40
C LEU A 69 5.66 8.02 3.62
N ALA A 70 5.94 7.02 4.45
CA ALA A 70 7.28 6.53 4.70
C ALA A 70 7.91 5.85 3.48
N LEU A 71 7.10 5.06 2.76
CA LEU A 71 7.48 4.48 1.47
C LEU A 71 7.71 5.59 0.44
N GLY A 72 6.86 6.61 0.38
CA GLY A 72 7.01 7.76 -0.50
C GLY A 72 8.36 8.47 -0.33
N SER A 73 8.75 8.71 0.93
CA SER A 73 10.07 9.25 1.29
C SER A 73 11.22 8.33 0.85
N THR A 74 11.03 7.02 0.97
CA THR A 74 12.05 6.02 0.62
C THR A 74 12.24 5.88 -0.89
N LEU A 75 11.15 5.95 -1.64
CA LEU A 75 11.17 5.93 -3.10
C LEU A 75 11.52 7.29 -3.71
N MET A 76 11.50 8.35 -2.89
CA MET A 76 11.68 9.74 -3.33
C MET A 76 10.70 10.12 -4.45
N CYS A 77 9.47 9.62 -4.37
CA CYS A 77 8.47 9.74 -5.45
C CYS A 77 7.53 10.95 -5.29
N GLY A 78 7.76 11.78 -4.27
CA GLY A 78 7.02 13.01 -4.05
C GLY A 78 5.52 12.80 -4.04
N ARG A 79 4.82 13.49 -4.93
CA ARG A 79 3.36 13.44 -5.04
C ARG A 79 2.82 12.09 -5.52
N LEU A 80 3.61 11.27 -6.23
CA LEU A 80 3.20 9.92 -6.64
C LEU A 80 3.06 8.95 -5.45
N THR A 81 3.47 9.38 -4.25
CA THR A 81 3.11 8.71 -2.99
C THR A 81 1.61 8.48 -2.86
N PHE A 82 0.76 9.39 -3.37
CA PHE A 82 -0.68 9.20 -3.41
C PHE A 82 -1.07 7.91 -4.17
N CYS A 83 -0.44 7.64 -5.30
CA CYS A 83 -0.72 6.42 -6.07
C CYS A 83 -0.29 5.15 -5.32
N TYR A 84 0.83 5.21 -4.59
CA TYR A 84 1.27 4.12 -3.72
C TYR A 84 0.30 3.87 -2.57
N TRP A 85 -0.24 4.93 -1.97
CA TRP A 85 -1.33 4.79 -0.99
C TRP A 85 -2.57 4.15 -1.59
N VAL A 86 -3.00 4.55 -2.80
CA VAL A 86 -4.14 3.94 -3.51
C VAL A 86 -3.91 2.46 -3.78
N VAL A 87 -2.68 2.07 -4.18
CA VAL A 87 -2.29 0.68 -4.41
C VAL A 87 -2.45 -0.20 -3.16
N ALA A 88 -2.27 0.37 -1.97
CA ALA A 88 -2.50 -0.34 -0.70
C ALA A 88 -3.97 -0.25 -0.24
N ALA A 89 -4.58 0.94 -0.33
CA ALA A 89 -5.91 1.22 0.19
C ALA A 89 -7.03 0.49 -0.58
N VAL A 90 -6.92 0.37 -1.91
CA VAL A 90 -7.97 -0.27 -2.73
C VAL A 90 -8.11 -1.77 -2.42
N PRO A 91 -7.04 -2.59 -2.46
CA PRO A 91 -7.13 -4.00 -2.06
C PRO A 91 -7.57 -4.18 -0.61
N PHE A 92 -7.06 -3.35 0.31
CA PHE A 92 -7.43 -3.40 1.73
C PHE A 92 -8.94 -3.16 1.92
N TYR A 93 -9.49 -2.09 1.36
CA TYR A 93 -10.90 -1.78 1.48
C TYR A 93 -11.78 -2.85 0.84
N LEU A 94 -11.38 -3.37 -0.33
CA LEU A 94 -12.14 -4.44 -0.99
C LEU A 94 -12.08 -5.78 -0.25
N ALA A 95 -11.01 -6.08 0.48
CA ALA A 95 -10.95 -7.25 1.35
C ALA A 95 -11.92 -7.11 2.53
N THR A 96 -12.05 -5.91 3.11
CA THR A 96 -13.04 -5.62 4.16
C THR A 96 -14.47 -5.69 3.61
N TRP A 97 -14.71 -5.19 2.40
CA TRP A 97 -15.98 -5.32 1.70
C TRP A 97 -16.31 -6.79 1.39
N GLU A 98 -15.34 -7.58 0.93
CA GLU A 98 -15.51 -9.02 0.75
C GLU A 98 -15.84 -9.73 2.07
N HIS A 99 -15.14 -9.39 3.14
CA HIS A 99 -15.40 -9.92 4.48
C HIS A 99 -16.84 -9.64 4.92
N TYR A 100 -17.39 -8.45 4.63
CA TYR A 100 -18.78 -8.13 4.94
C TYR A 100 -19.79 -9.09 4.29
N PHE A 101 -19.56 -9.53 3.05
CA PHE A 101 -20.46 -10.48 2.37
C PHE A 101 -20.22 -11.93 2.80
N THR A 102 -18.95 -12.32 2.89
CA THR A 102 -18.52 -13.71 3.13
C THR A 102 -18.55 -14.09 4.62
N ASN A 103 -18.50 -13.12 5.53
CA ASN A 103 -18.28 -13.27 6.98
C ASN A 103 -16.93 -13.93 7.34
N THR A 104 -15.97 -13.92 6.41
CA THR A 104 -14.65 -14.51 6.61
C THR A 104 -13.61 -13.67 5.91
N LEU A 105 -12.50 -13.36 6.57
CA LEU A 105 -11.39 -12.66 5.90
C LEU A 105 -10.61 -13.67 5.05
N ILE A 106 -10.74 -13.59 3.73
CA ILE A 106 -10.09 -14.51 2.79
C ILE A 106 -8.73 -13.93 2.42
N LEU A 107 -7.67 -14.43 3.07
CA LEU A 107 -6.30 -14.07 2.72
C LEU A 107 -5.67 -15.16 1.83
N PRO A 108 -5.27 -14.83 0.60
CA PRO A 108 -4.48 -15.74 -0.23
C PRO A 108 -3.10 -16.01 0.39
N VAL A 109 -2.45 -17.08 -0.07
CA VAL A 109 -1.10 -17.47 0.40
C VAL A 109 -0.10 -16.32 0.29
N ILE A 110 -0.20 -15.53 -0.78
CA ILE A 110 0.51 -14.25 -0.93
C ILE A 110 -0.51 -13.14 -0.72
N ASN A 111 -0.34 -12.34 0.33
CA ASN A 111 -1.27 -11.29 0.72
C ASN A 111 -0.55 -10.00 1.13
N GLY A 112 -1.32 -8.90 1.17
CA GLY A 112 -0.81 -7.58 1.55
C GLY A 112 -0.24 -7.53 2.98
N PRO A 113 -0.98 -7.96 4.02
CA PRO A 113 -0.53 -7.88 5.41
C PRO A 113 0.77 -8.65 5.71
N THR A 114 1.06 -9.73 4.96
CA THR A 114 2.25 -10.56 5.17
C THR A 114 3.37 -10.19 4.19
N GLU A 115 3.24 -10.59 2.91
CA GLU A 115 4.28 -10.40 1.91
C GLU A 115 4.39 -8.93 1.48
N GLY A 116 3.28 -8.20 1.40
CA GLY A 116 3.28 -6.79 1.05
C GLY A 116 4.05 -5.93 2.04
N LEU A 117 3.75 -6.05 3.34
CA LEU A 117 4.50 -5.34 4.39
C LEU A 117 5.96 -5.79 4.45
N MET A 118 6.24 -7.08 4.20
CA MET A 118 7.60 -7.57 4.06
C MET A 118 8.38 -6.89 2.96
N LEU A 119 7.80 -6.82 1.76
CA LEU A 119 8.44 -6.15 0.63
C LEU A 119 8.72 -4.68 0.95
N ILE A 120 7.83 -3.99 1.67
CA ILE A 120 8.03 -2.59 2.06
C ILE A 120 9.19 -2.45 3.06
N TYR A 121 9.22 -3.21 4.15
CA TYR A 121 10.32 -3.07 5.11
C TYR A 121 11.66 -3.53 4.54
N VAL A 122 11.67 -4.57 3.68
CA VAL A 122 12.89 -4.97 2.95
C VAL A 122 13.34 -3.86 2.02
N SER A 123 12.41 -3.18 1.34
CA SER A 123 12.74 -2.03 0.49
C SER A 123 13.35 -0.89 1.30
N HIS A 124 12.84 -0.59 2.49
CA HIS A 124 13.45 0.39 3.41
C HIS A 124 14.88 0.01 3.80
N LEU A 125 15.09 -1.23 4.24
CA LEU A 125 16.40 -1.73 4.64
C LEU A 125 17.39 -1.78 3.46
N PHE A 126 16.92 -2.14 2.27
CA PHE A 126 17.71 -2.09 1.05
C PHE A 126 18.12 -0.64 0.71
N THR A 127 17.19 0.30 0.83
CA THR A 127 17.43 1.73 0.58
C THR A 127 18.44 2.33 1.56
N PHE A 128 18.53 1.81 2.78
CA PHE A 128 19.62 2.16 3.69
C PHE A 128 21.02 1.86 3.09
N PHE A 129 21.17 0.86 2.22
CA PHE A 129 22.43 0.50 1.55
C PHE A 129 22.61 1.07 0.14
N THR A 130 21.54 1.37 -0.59
CA THR A 130 21.62 1.97 -1.95
C THR A 130 21.39 3.48 -2.00
N GLY A 131 20.54 4.04 -1.13
CA GLY A 131 20.10 5.44 -1.17
C GLY A 131 18.77 5.59 -1.91
N ALA A 132 17.98 6.61 -1.56
CA ALA A 132 16.65 6.83 -2.13
C ALA A 132 16.71 7.13 -3.64
N GLU A 133 17.81 7.73 -4.10
CA GLU A 133 18.08 8.05 -5.51
C GLU A 133 18.08 6.81 -6.40
N TRP A 134 18.37 5.62 -5.84
CA TRP A 134 18.30 4.36 -6.57
C TRP A 134 16.88 4.08 -7.11
N TRP A 135 15.83 4.57 -6.45
CA TRP A 135 14.45 4.45 -6.91
C TRP A 135 14.05 5.53 -7.91
N ALA A 136 14.60 6.74 -7.74
CA ALA A 136 14.20 7.92 -8.52
C ALA A 136 14.99 8.11 -9.82
N GLN A 137 16.17 7.51 -9.94
CA GLN A 137 16.91 7.49 -11.20
C GLN A 137 16.28 6.57 -12.24
N ASP A 138 16.70 6.73 -13.50
CA ASP A 138 16.28 5.84 -14.58
C ASP A 138 16.51 4.36 -14.24
N PHE A 139 15.51 3.53 -14.50
CA PHE A 139 15.50 2.12 -14.10
C PHE A 139 16.69 1.32 -14.65
N ARG A 140 17.28 1.71 -15.79
CA ARG A 140 18.42 1.02 -16.40
C ARG A 140 19.70 1.23 -15.59
N LYS A 141 19.81 2.36 -14.87
CA LYS A 141 20.93 2.62 -13.94
C LYS A 141 20.78 1.78 -12.67
N SER A 142 19.56 1.60 -12.20
CA SER A 142 19.26 0.80 -11.00
C SER A 142 19.35 -0.71 -11.25
N LEU A 143 19.10 -1.15 -12.48
CA LEU A 143 19.12 -2.56 -12.90
C LEU A 143 20.12 -2.78 -14.04
N PRO A 144 21.43 -2.92 -13.75
CA PRO A 144 22.51 -2.96 -14.76
C PRO A 144 22.42 -4.15 -15.73
N LEU A 145 21.69 -5.21 -15.38
CA LEU A 145 21.48 -6.34 -16.30
C LEU A 145 20.55 -5.97 -17.45
N ILE A 146 19.60 -5.05 -17.23
CA ILE A 146 18.65 -4.59 -18.26
C ILE A 146 19.32 -3.57 -19.18
N SER A 147 20.30 -2.80 -18.69
CA SER A 147 21.04 -1.85 -19.51
C SER A 147 21.90 -2.52 -20.61
N LEU A 148 22.14 -3.83 -20.50
CA LEU A 148 22.78 -4.63 -21.55
C LEU A 148 21.90 -4.81 -22.79
N VAL A 149 20.58 -4.64 -22.66
CA VAL A 149 19.63 -4.74 -23.77
C VAL A 149 19.36 -3.32 -24.29
N PRO A 150 19.70 -3.00 -25.55
CA PRO A 150 19.43 -1.67 -26.10
C PRO A 150 17.92 -1.47 -26.26
N LEU A 151 17.37 -0.49 -25.53
CA LEU A 151 15.97 -0.07 -25.57
C LEU A 151 15.87 1.38 -26.12
N PRO A 152 16.21 1.63 -27.39
CA PRO A 152 16.39 2.98 -27.93
C PRO A 152 15.08 3.80 -28.02
N PHE A 153 13.92 3.16 -27.97
CA PHE A 153 12.61 3.81 -28.06
C PHE A 153 11.91 3.99 -26.71
N VAL A 154 12.52 3.52 -25.62
CA VAL A 154 11.96 3.68 -24.28
C VAL A 154 12.47 5.00 -23.70
N PRO A 155 11.59 5.92 -23.26
CA PRO A 155 12.01 7.15 -22.59
C PRO A 155 12.67 6.84 -21.23
N GLU A 156 13.38 7.81 -20.65
CA GLU A 156 13.86 7.66 -19.27
C GLU A 156 12.68 7.55 -18.31
N ILE A 157 12.67 6.52 -17.48
CA ILE A 157 11.58 6.25 -16.55
C ILE A 157 12.18 5.94 -15.17
N PRO A 158 11.81 6.67 -14.10
CA PRO A 158 12.23 6.35 -12.75
C PRO A 158 11.81 4.93 -12.35
N LEU A 159 12.69 4.22 -11.65
CA LEU A 159 12.40 2.84 -11.23
C LEU A 159 11.11 2.74 -10.39
N TYR A 160 10.83 3.72 -9.52
CA TYR A 160 9.58 3.71 -8.74
C TYR A 160 8.32 3.76 -9.63
N VAL A 161 8.36 4.29 -10.85
CA VAL A 161 7.20 4.28 -11.75
C VAL A 161 6.97 2.87 -12.29
N ILE A 162 8.06 2.19 -12.67
CA ILE A 162 7.99 0.79 -13.13
C ILE A 162 7.44 -0.11 -12.02
N VAL A 163 7.96 0.03 -10.80
CA VAL A 163 7.47 -0.72 -9.63
C VAL A 163 5.98 -0.48 -9.40
N LEU A 164 5.52 0.77 -9.46
CA LEU A 164 4.11 1.11 -9.31
C LEU A 164 3.23 0.42 -10.36
N ILE A 165 3.64 0.45 -11.64
CA ILE A 165 2.92 -0.22 -12.74
C ILE A 165 2.86 -1.73 -12.49
N LEU A 166 3.98 -2.35 -12.09
CA LEU A 166 4.03 -3.77 -11.80
C LEU A 166 3.13 -4.15 -10.62
N MET A 167 3.11 -3.35 -9.54
CA MET A 167 2.19 -3.57 -8.41
C MET A 167 0.73 -3.49 -8.85
N ILE A 168 0.36 -2.53 -9.69
CA ILE A 168 -1.01 -2.42 -10.21
C ILE A 168 -1.37 -3.66 -11.04
N MET A 169 -0.50 -4.05 -11.97
CA MET A 169 -0.71 -5.15 -12.92
C MET A 169 -0.77 -6.52 -12.23
N PHE A 170 0.15 -6.79 -11.31
CA PHE A 170 0.35 -8.14 -10.75
C PHE A 170 -0.18 -8.32 -9.33
N ALA A 171 -0.44 -7.24 -8.59
CA ALA A 171 -0.99 -7.33 -7.23
C ALA A 171 -2.42 -6.78 -7.17
N VAL A 172 -2.64 -5.52 -7.56
CA VAL A 172 -3.93 -4.85 -7.36
C VAL A 172 -5.02 -5.45 -8.25
N ILE A 173 -4.82 -5.49 -9.57
CA ILE A 173 -5.84 -6.00 -10.52
C ILE A 173 -6.27 -7.44 -10.17
N PRO A 174 -5.36 -8.40 -9.93
CA PRO A 174 -5.75 -9.75 -9.55
C PRO A 174 -6.52 -9.80 -8.22
N THR A 175 -6.08 -9.02 -7.21
CA THR A 175 -6.75 -9.00 -5.90
C THR A 175 -8.15 -8.43 -5.99
N VAL A 176 -8.32 -7.30 -6.68
CA VAL A 176 -9.64 -6.70 -6.94
C VAL A 176 -10.56 -7.68 -7.67
N GLY A 177 -10.04 -8.34 -8.71
CA GLY A 177 -10.79 -9.35 -9.46
C GLY A 177 -11.24 -10.53 -8.58
N SER A 178 -10.36 -11.02 -7.71
CA SER A 178 -10.68 -12.08 -6.75
C SER A 178 -11.77 -11.65 -5.77
N ASN A 179 -11.64 -10.48 -5.15
CA ASN A 179 -12.61 -9.97 -4.17
C ASN A 179 -14.00 -9.80 -4.79
N ILE A 180 -14.07 -9.19 -5.98
CA ILE A 180 -15.33 -9.04 -6.74
C ILE A 180 -15.92 -10.42 -7.08
N GLY A 181 -15.10 -11.35 -7.57
CA GLY A 181 -15.56 -12.69 -7.91
C GLY A 181 -16.09 -13.48 -6.72
N ASN A 182 -15.52 -13.30 -5.52
CA ASN A 182 -15.98 -13.96 -4.32
C ASN A 182 -17.27 -13.33 -3.79
N VAL A 183 -17.40 -12.00 -3.80
CA VAL A 183 -18.67 -11.34 -3.46
C VAL A 183 -19.78 -11.73 -4.42
N GLN A 184 -19.50 -11.77 -5.73
CA GLN A 184 -20.47 -12.19 -6.75
C GLN A 184 -21.05 -13.58 -6.44
N LYS A 185 -20.20 -14.56 -6.10
CA LYS A 185 -20.66 -15.91 -5.72
C LYS A 185 -21.63 -15.89 -4.54
N VAL A 186 -21.36 -15.07 -3.53
CA VAL A 186 -22.24 -14.94 -2.35
C VAL A 186 -23.54 -14.25 -2.70
N VAL A 187 -23.48 -13.17 -3.48
CA VAL A 187 -24.65 -12.41 -3.93
C VAL A 187 -25.57 -13.30 -4.77
N ASP A 188 -25.03 -14.04 -5.73
CA ASP A 188 -25.78 -14.97 -6.58
C ASP A 188 -26.43 -16.09 -5.76
N ALA A 189 -25.68 -16.69 -4.83
CA ALA A 189 -26.20 -17.73 -3.93
C ALA A 189 -27.37 -17.22 -3.06
N ARG A 190 -27.35 -15.94 -2.69
CA ARG A 190 -28.41 -15.27 -1.91
C ARG A 190 -29.51 -14.65 -2.79
N LYS A 191 -29.43 -14.79 -4.12
CA LYS A 191 -30.31 -14.10 -5.09
C LYS A 191 -30.38 -12.57 -4.86
N GLY A 192 -29.26 -11.99 -4.45
CA GLY A 192 -29.11 -10.55 -4.23
C GLY A 192 -28.81 -9.78 -5.51
N SER A 193 -28.57 -8.47 -5.37
CA SER A 193 -28.15 -7.58 -6.46
C SER A 193 -26.68 -7.21 -6.31
N MET A 194 -25.90 -7.44 -7.35
CA MET A 194 -24.49 -7.05 -7.38
C MET A 194 -24.34 -5.52 -7.49
N GLU A 195 -25.29 -4.86 -8.16
CA GLU A 195 -25.33 -3.41 -8.28
C GLU A 195 -25.44 -2.75 -6.91
N LEU A 196 -26.30 -3.29 -6.03
CA LEU A 196 -26.42 -2.82 -4.65
C LEU A 196 -25.15 -3.10 -3.84
N ALA A 197 -24.52 -4.27 -4.03
CA ALA A 197 -23.26 -4.60 -3.38
C ALA A 197 -22.13 -3.64 -3.80
N LEU A 198 -22.04 -3.30 -5.09
CA LEU A 198 -21.09 -2.33 -5.61
C LEU A 198 -21.40 -0.90 -5.17
N ALA A 199 -22.67 -0.54 -5.01
CA ALA A 199 -23.07 0.77 -4.50
C ALA A 199 -22.54 1.04 -3.08
N MET A 200 -22.29 -0.01 -2.27
CA MET A 200 -21.65 0.13 -0.96
C MET A 200 -20.21 0.66 -1.05
N LEU A 201 -19.57 0.61 -2.22
CA LEU A 201 -18.23 1.16 -2.45
C LEU A 201 -18.24 2.68 -2.69
N LEU A 202 -19.40 3.29 -2.92
CA LEU A 202 -19.52 4.73 -3.21
C LEU A 202 -18.86 5.64 -2.17
N PRO A 203 -18.98 5.41 -0.85
CA PRO A 203 -18.29 6.25 0.14
C PRO A 203 -16.77 6.23 -0.02
N PHE A 204 -16.20 5.06 -0.35
CA PHE A 204 -14.76 4.92 -0.58
C PHE A 204 -14.33 5.56 -1.90
N ILE A 205 -15.12 5.42 -2.96
CA ILE A 205 -14.88 6.11 -4.23
C ILE A 205 -14.91 7.63 -4.02
N ALA A 206 -15.89 8.14 -3.26
CA ALA A 206 -15.99 9.55 -2.93
C ALA A 206 -14.78 10.04 -2.10
N LEU A 207 -14.30 9.23 -1.15
CA LEU A 207 -13.07 9.51 -0.41
C LEU A 207 -11.86 9.61 -1.35
N LEU A 208 -11.63 8.61 -2.21
CA LEU A 208 -10.52 8.60 -3.15
C LEU A 208 -10.57 9.80 -4.11
N ALA A 209 -11.75 10.09 -4.65
CA ALA A 209 -11.97 11.25 -5.52
C ALA A 209 -11.71 12.56 -4.77
N GLY A 210 -12.17 12.68 -3.52
CA GLY A 210 -11.94 13.86 -2.68
C GLY A 210 -10.46 14.10 -2.41
N VAL A 211 -9.70 13.05 -2.06
CA VAL A 211 -8.25 13.16 -1.84
C VAL A 211 -7.52 13.47 -3.15
N ALA A 212 -7.92 12.87 -4.27
CA ALA A 212 -7.34 13.17 -5.57
C ALA A 212 -7.57 14.63 -6.00
N VAL A 213 -8.80 15.14 -5.83
CA VAL A 213 -9.14 16.54 -6.08
C VAL A 213 -8.34 17.47 -5.17
N TRP A 214 -8.24 17.14 -3.88
CA TRP A 214 -7.38 17.88 -2.95
C TRP A 214 -5.93 17.94 -3.43
N CYS A 215 -5.34 16.79 -3.79
CA CYS A 215 -3.99 16.72 -4.33
C CYS A 215 -3.80 17.60 -5.57
N VAL A 216 -4.79 17.66 -6.46
CA VAL A 216 -4.77 18.51 -7.67
C VAL A 216 -4.89 19.99 -7.31
N ILE A 217 -5.79 20.37 -6.42
CA ILE A 217 -5.95 21.77 -6.00
C ILE A 217 -4.69 22.27 -5.28
N SER A 218 -4.09 21.44 -4.43
CA SER A 218 -2.80 21.75 -3.80
C SER A 218 -1.62 21.83 -4.79
N LEU A 219 -1.79 21.45 -6.07
CA LEU A 219 -0.82 21.79 -7.13
C LEU A 219 -0.93 23.27 -7.51
N LEU A 220 -2.15 23.75 -7.72
CA LEU A 220 -2.44 25.09 -8.23
C LEU A 220 -2.09 26.22 -7.27
N GLN A 221 -1.95 25.93 -5.97
CA GLN A 221 -1.59 26.91 -4.96
C GLN A 221 -0.07 27.08 -4.76
N ILE A 222 0.74 26.18 -5.32
CA ILE A 222 2.22 26.15 -5.15
C ILE A 222 2.94 26.51 -6.47
N SER A 223 2.23 26.54 -7.60
CA SER A 223 2.69 27.06 -8.91
C SER A 223 2.44 28.56 -9.05
#